data_AF-A0A257KDQ7-F1
#
_entry.id   AF-A0A257KDQ7-F1
#
_cell.length_a   1.000
_cell.length_b   1.000
_cell.length_c   1.000
_cell.angle_alpha   90.00
_cell.angle_beta   90.00
_cell.angle_gamma   90.00
#
_symmetry.space_group_name_H-M   'P 1'
#
loop_
_entity.id
_entity.type
_entity.pdbx_description
1 polymer ?
#
loop_
_entity_poly.entity_id
_entity_poly.type
_entity_poly.pdbx_seq_one_letter_code
_entity_poly.pdbx_strand_id
1 'polypeptide(L)' 'MLQKLIQVYMKKSPQQRFLLIIAMLFFLIYLTLGLLLLFWKSLPLQLNPMQRTLFGSLVVVYALFRFWRFYQSHIHEQED' A
#
# COMPACT_ATOMS: atom_id res chain seq x y z
N MET A 1 35.90 4.26 -7.54
CA MET A 1 34.90 3.19 -7.76
C MET A 1 33.54 3.48 -7.14
N LEU A 2 33.48 4.10 -5.95
CA LEU A 2 32.21 4.48 -5.27
C LEU A 2 31.29 5.40 -6.09
N GLN A 3 31.86 6.29 -6.92
CA GLN A 3 31.07 7.21 -7.75
C GLN A 3 30.21 6.52 -8.82
N LYS A 4 30.60 5.33 -9.31
CA LYS A 4 29.79 4.56 -10.26
C LYS A 4 28.52 3.98 -9.61
N LEU A 5 28.61 3.61 -8.32
CA LEU A 5 27.46 3.10 -7.57
C LEU A 5 26.40 4.19 -7.33
N ILE A 6 26.86 5.41 -7.04
CA ILE A 6 25.98 6.58 -6.85
C ILE A 6 25.30 6.96 -8.17
N GLN A 7 26.01 6.91 -9.29
CA GLN A 7 25.46 7.14 -10.64
C GLN A 7 24.37 6.12 -11.02
N VAL A 8 24.56 4.83 -10.70
CA VAL A 8 23.54 3.78 -10.92
C VAL A 8 22.31 4.01 -10.02
N TYR A 9 22.51 4.43 -8.77
CA TYR A 9 21.42 4.81 -7.89
C TYR A 9 20.72 6.12 -8.30
N MET A 10 21.39 7.03 -9.02
CA MET A 10 20.77 8.25 -9.55
C MET A 10 20.10 8.04 -10.92
N LYS A 11 20.47 7.00 -11.68
CA LYS A 11 19.82 6.65 -12.96
C LYS A 11 18.45 6.00 -12.83
N LYS A 12 18.09 5.47 -11.66
CA LYS A 12 16.72 5.04 -11.38
C LYS A 12 15.84 6.29 -11.24
N SER A 13 14.87 6.43 -12.14
CA SER A 13 13.90 7.54 -12.19
C SER A 13 13.43 7.92 -10.78
N PRO A 14 13.58 9.20 -10.37
CA PRO A 14 13.07 9.70 -9.08
C PRO A 14 11.57 9.43 -8.91
N GLN A 15 10.81 9.40 -10.00
CA GLN A 15 9.37 9.18 -10.01
C GLN A 15 9.01 7.76 -9.57
N GLN A 16 9.79 6.74 -9.96
CA GLN A 16 9.55 5.35 -9.52
C GLN A 16 9.73 5.18 -8.00
N ARG A 17 10.68 5.89 -7.40
CA ARG A 17 10.90 5.87 -5.94
C ARG A 17 9.82 6.64 -5.18
N PHE A 18 9.37 7.76 -5.73
CA PHE A 18 8.29 8.53 -5.15
C PHE A 18 6.99 7.73 -5.10
N LEU A 19 6.68 6.99 -6.18
CA LEU A 19 5.53 6.11 -6.25
C LEU A 19 5.59 4.96 -5.24
N LEU A 20 6.78 4.37 -5.04
CA LEU A 20 7.03 3.34 -4.02
C LEU A 20 6.73 3.85 -2.59
N ILE A 21 7.22 5.04 -2.25
CA ILE A 21 7.00 5.63 -0.92
C ILE A 21 5.51 5.94 -0.71
N ILE A 22 4.84 6.49 -1.72
CA ILE A 22 3.39 6.73 -1.66
C ILE A 22 2.62 5.42 -1.49
N ALA A 23 2.94 4.38 -2.25
CA ALA A 23 2.30 3.08 -2.14
C ALA A 23 2.48 2.48 -0.73
N MET A 24 3.69 2.57 -0.17
CA MET A 24 3.98 2.12 1.18
C MET A 24 3.24 2.94 2.25
N LEU A 25 3.17 4.26 2.10
CA LEU A 25 2.42 5.15 2.99
C LEU A 25 0.94 4.80 3.00
N PHE A 26 0.32 4.69 1.82
CA PHE A 26 -1.10 4.31 1.71
C PHE A 26 -1.36 2.91 2.25
N PHE A 27 -0.47 1.95 1.98
CA PHE A 27 -0.58 0.60 2.55
C PHE A 27 -0.62 0.64 4.08
N LEU A 28 0.29 1.41 4.71
CA LEU A 28 0.32 1.56 6.16
C LEU A 28 -0.98 2.19 6.70
N ILE A 29 -1.50 3.21 6.02
CA ILE A 29 -2.79 3.85 6.35
C ILE A 29 -3.93 2.84 6.25
N TYR A 30 -4.08 2.11 5.14
CA TYR A 30 -5.17 1.14 4.99
C TYR A 30 -5.04 -0.05 5.96
N LEU A 31 -3.83 -0.48 6.27
CA LEU A 31 -3.57 -1.57 7.22
C LEU A 31 -3.93 -1.14 8.64
N THR A 32 -3.48 0.06 9.06
CA THR A 32 -3.88 0.63 10.35
C THR A 32 -5.38 0.87 10.42
N LEU A 33 -6.02 1.40 9.37
CA LEU A 33 -7.48 1.60 9.31
C LEU A 33 -8.26 0.28 9.42
N GLY A 34 -7.80 -0.77 8.72
CA GLY A 34 -8.41 -2.10 8.78
C GLY A 34 -8.32 -2.71 10.18
N LEU A 35 -7.16 -2.61 10.82
CA LEU A 35 -6.98 -2.99 12.22
C LEU A 35 -7.87 -2.15 13.14
N LEU A 36 -7.92 -0.84 12.93
CA LEU A 36 -8.76 0.07 13.69
C LEU A 36 -10.23 -0.34 13.61
N LEU A 37 -10.75 -0.65 12.41
CA LEU A 37 -12.13 -1.11 12.22
C LEU A 37 -12.42 -2.45 12.94
N LEU A 38 -11.46 -3.38 12.92
CA LEU A 38 -11.54 -4.68 13.58
C LEU A 38 -11.49 -4.56 15.12
N PHE A 39 -10.54 -3.79 15.65
CA PHE A 39 -10.29 -3.67 17.10
C PHE A 39 -11.16 -2.63 17.78
N TRP A 40 -11.53 -1.55 17.09
CA TRP A 40 -12.26 -0.43 17.68
C TRP A 40 -13.76 -0.72 17.76
N LYS A 41 -14.16 -1.45 18.82
CA LYS A 41 -15.55 -1.88 19.03
C LYS A 41 -16.54 -0.78 19.40
N SER A 42 -16.05 0.35 19.88
CA SER A 42 -16.87 1.49 20.31
C SER A 42 -17.13 2.53 19.23
N LEU A 43 -16.76 2.28 17.98
CA LEU A 43 -17.16 3.17 16.89
C LEU A 43 -18.69 3.26 16.87
N PRO A 44 -19.30 4.47 16.98
CA PRO A 44 -20.75 4.67 16.98
C PRO A 44 -21.31 4.50 15.56
N LEU A 45 -20.89 3.45 14.88
CA LEU A 45 -21.41 3.01 13.60
C LEU A 45 -22.54 2.05 13.96
N GLN A 46 -23.77 2.39 13.61
CA GLN A 46 -24.98 1.55 13.75
C GLN A 46 -24.96 0.34 12.80
N LEU A 47 -23.78 -0.26 12.61
CA LEU A 47 -23.54 -1.37 11.72
C LEU A 47 -23.61 -2.66 12.52
N ASN A 48 -24.36 -3.62 11.98
CA ASN A 48 -24.54 -4.94 12.58
C ASN A 48 -23.16 -5.61 12.76
N PRO A 49 -22.94 -6.49 13.75
CA PRO A 49 -21.64 -7.11 14.00
C PRO A 49 -21.05 -7.80 12.75
N MET A 50 -21.92 -8.40 11.94
CA MET A 50 -21.58 -8.99 10.64
C MET A 50 -20.99 -7.96 9.66
N GLN A 51 -21.61 -6.78 9.57
CA GLN A 51 -21.21 -5.72 8.64
C GLN A 51 -19.87 -5.10 9.04
N ARG A 52 -19.59 -4.96 10.34
CA ARG A 52 -18.27 -4.49 10.81
C ARG A 52 -17.13 -5.42 10.39
N THR A 53 -17.31 -6.72 10.59
CA THR A 53 -16.31 -7.70 10.17
C THR A 53 -16.14 -7.70 8.64
N LEU A 54 -17.24 -7.59 7.89
CA LEU A 54 -17.20 -7.49 6.43
C LEU A 54 -16.43 -6.24 5.96
N PHE A 55 -16.71 -5.08 6.56
CA PHE A 55 -16.04 -3.82 6.24
C PHE A 55 -14.54 -3.86 6.57
N GLY A 56 -14.18 -4.35 7.76
CA GLY A 56 -12.77 -4.52 8.14
C GLY A 56 -12.03 -5.47 7.20
N SER A 57 -12.63 -6.61 6.88
CA SER A 57 -12.06 -7.58 5.95
C SER A 57 -11.93 -7.01 4.53
N LEU A 58 -12.92 -6.25 4.04
CA LEU A 58 -12.87 -5.59 2.75
C LEU A 58 -11.70 -4.61 2.65
N VAL A 59 -11.46 -3.80 3.70
CA VAL A 59 -10.34 -2.86 3.75
C VAL A 59 -8.99 -3.58 3.70
N VAL A 60 -8.86 -4.69 4.43
CA VAL A 60 -7.63 -5.52 4.41
C VAL A 60 -7.41 -6.16 3.04
N VAL A 61 -8.45 -6.75 2.43
CA VAL A 61 -8.36 -7.34 1.07
C VAL A 61 -8.03 -6.27 0.03
N TYR A 62 -8.64 -5.08 0.14
CA TYR A 62 -8.34 -3.95 -0.74
C TYR A 62 -6.89 -3.48 -0.61
N ALA A 63 -6.34 -3.43 0.60
CA ALA A 63 -4.94 -3.08 0.84
C ALA A 63 -3.97 -4.06 0.13
N LEU A 64 -4.27 -5.36 0.18
CA LEU A 64 -3.50 -6.40 -0.52
C LEU A 64 -3.60 -6.25 -2.05
N PHE A 65 -4.81 -6.06 -2.58
CA PHE A 65 -5.02 -5.86 -4.02
C PHE A 65 -4.35 -4.58 -4.54
N ARG A 66 -4.33 -3.52 -3.73
CA ARG A 66 -3.66 -2.26 -4.04
C ARG A 66 -2.15 -2.46 -4.20
N PHE A 67 -1.54 -3.24 -3.33
CA PHE A 67 -0.11 -3.57 -3.39
C PHE A 67 0.22 -4.42 -4.63
N TRP A 68 -0.64 -5.40 -4.95
CA TRP A 68 -0.51 -6.21 -6.15
C TRP A 68 -0.51 -5.36 -7.44
N ARG A 69 -1.45 -4.40 -7.53
CA ARG A 69 -1.56 -3.52 -8.71
C ARG A 69 -0.30 -2.67 -8.92
N PHE A 70 0.33 -2.25 -7.84
CA PHE A 70 1.57 -1.48 -7.89
C PHE A 70 2.74 -2.31 -8.45
N TYR A 71 2.82 -3.60 -8.08
CA TYR A 71 3.87 -4.49 -8.59
C TYR A 71 3.76 -4.72 -10.11
N GLN A 72 2.54 -4.89 -10.64
CA GLN A 72 2.30 -5.14 -12.07
C GLN A 72 2.72 -3.96 -12.97
N SER A 73 2.53 -2.71 -12.51
CA SER A 73 2.94 -1.52 -13.28
C SER A 73 4.45 -1.36 -13.41
N HIS A 74 5.25 -2.00 -12.55
CA HIS A 74 6.71 -1.91 -12.58
C HIS A 74 7.41 -3.01 -13.38
N ILE A 75 6.72 -4.11 -13.70
CA ILE A 75 7.27 -5.19 -14.52
C ILE A 75 7.50 -4.73 -15.97
N HIS A 76 6.61 -3.89 -16.52
CA HIS A 76 6.70 -3.42 -17.91
C HIS A 76 7.78 -2.36 -18.16
N GLU A 77 8.32 -1.71 -17.13
CA GLU A 77 9.34 -0.64 -17.28
C GLU A 77 10.77 -1.13 -17.00
N GLN A 78 10.96 -2.43 -16.83
CA GLN A 78 12.27 -3.07 -16.71
C GLN A 78 12.70 -3.77 -18.03
N GLU A 79 11.85 -3.77 -19.06
CA GLU A 79 12.10 -4.46 -20.34
C GLU A 79 12.36 -3.50 -21.52
N ASP A 80 12.11 -2.20 -21.36
CA ASP A 80 12.40 -1.14 -22.35
C ASP A 80 13.60 -0.24 -21.98
#